data_AF-A0A2G9P5A0-F1
#
_entry.id   AF-A0A2G9P5A0-F1
#
_cell.length_a   1.000
_cell.length_b   1.000
_cell.length_c   1.000
_cell.angle_alpha   90.00
_cell.angle_beta   90.00
_cell.angle_gamma   90.00
#
_symmetry.space_group_name_H-M   'P 1'
#
loop_
_entity.id
_entity.type
_entity.pdbx_description
1 polymer ?
#
loop_
_entity_poly.entity_id
_entity_poly.type
_entity_poly.pdbx_seq_one_letter_code
_entity_poly.pdbx_strand_id
1 'polypeptide(L)'
;DEVNLLVVVVDVNPIWWGKQALNQSAVTLPKCMDAVMVMGNSHLFMGRNNKLAVIASHLQESRLLFPGKQWKSGDLSGESSIFESNISGSKDGKYELLTAANDMIAEDIRDLMTKTGQEVKSRILVIKAAEDSALQYMNFMNVIFASQKQNILIDACVLDTDSGLLQ
;
A
#
# COMPACT_ATOMS: atom_id res chain seq x y z
N ASP A 1 -12.01 17.61 6.43
CA ASP A 1 -12.17 16.14 6.47
C ASP A 1 -10.84 15.48 6.73
N GLU A 2 -10.73 14.67 7.78
CA GLU A 2 -9.52 13.92 8.10
C GLU A 2 -9.39 12.70 7.17
N VAL A 3 -8.18 12.44 6.68
CA VAL A 3 -7.84 11.24 5.90
C VAL A 3 -7.12 10.28 6.82
N ASN A 4 -7.69 9.10 7.05
CA ASN A 4 -7.00 8.06 7.81
C ASN A 4 -6.23 7.16 6.84
N LEU A 5 -4.92 7.09 6.99
CA LEU A 5 -4.06 6.22 6.20
C LEU A 5 -3.59 5.05 7.06
N LEU A 6 -3.95 3.83 6.67
CA LEU A 6 -3.38 2.61 7.21
C LEU A 6 -2.32 2.07 6.26
N VAL A 7 -1.10 1.91 6.74
CA VAL A 7 0.00 1.27 6.01
C VAL A 7 0.25 -0.09 6.63
N VAL A 8 0.09 -1.16 5.85
CA VAL A 8 0.37 -2.53 6.29
C VAL A 8 1.66 -3.00 5.64
N VAL A 9 2.66 -3.34 6.43
CA VAL A 9 3.91 -3.96 5.98
C VAL A 9 3.82 -5.45 6.30
N VAL A 10 3.86 -6.29 5.27
CA VAL A 10 3.79 -7.75 5.40
C VAL A 10 5.15 -8.35 5.06
N ASP A 11 5.70 -9.11 6.00
CA ASP A 11 6.88 -9.93 5.76
C ASP A 11 6.54 -11.13 4.86
N VAL A 12 7.11 -11.13 3.65
CA VAL A 12 6.94 -12.21 2.66
C VAL A 12 8.23 -13.00 2.48
N ASN A 13 9.00 -13.20 3.55
CA ASN A 13 10.22 -14.00 3.50
C ASN A 13 9.94 -15.48 3.09
N PRO A 14 10.31 -15.93 1.88
CA PRO A 14 10.04 -17.28 1.40
C PRO A 14 10.74 -18.37 2.21
N ILE A 15 11.86 -18.06 2.88
CA ILE A 15 12.60 -19.04 3.68
C ILE A 15 11.79 -19.42 4.92
N TRP A 16 11.26 -18.41 5.62
CA TRP A 16 10.46 -18.63 6.82
C TRP A 16 9.11 -19.27 6.47
N TRP A 17 8.39 -18.73 5.49
CA TRP A 17 7.11 -19.28 5.03
C TRP A 17 7.24 -20.70 4.45
N GLY A 18 8.38 -21.02 3.82
CA GLY A 18 8.69 -22.37 3.33
C GLY A 18 8.87 -23.38 4.46
N LYS A 19 9.63 -23.03 5.52
CA LYS A 19 9.75 -23.87 6.73
C LYS A 19 8.38 -24.09 7.39
N GLN A 20 7.58 -23.03 7.45
CA GLN A 20 6.26 -23.05 8.06
C GLN A 20 5.26 -23.93 7.30
N ALA A 21 5.39 -24.00 5.97
CA ALA A 21 4.62 -24.91 5.13
C ALA A 21 5.03 -26.38 5.32
N LEU A 22 6.33 -26.66 5.51
CA LEU A 22 6.84 -28.01 5.78
C LEU A 22 6.41 -28.53 7.14
N ASN A 23 6.37 -27.66 8.15
CA ASN A 23 5.95 -27.99 9.52
C ASN A 23 4.42 -28.15 9.67
N GLN A 24 3.65 -28.13 8.57
CA GLN A 24 2.17 -28.20 8.57
C GLN A 24 1.51 -27.22 9.54
N SER A 25 2.07 -26.02 9.68
CA SER A 25 1.48 -25.05 10.61
C SER A 25 0.08 -24.61 10.15
N ALA A 26 -0.73 -24.12 11.09
CA ALA A 26 -2.04 -23.58 10.79
C ALA A 26 -2.00 -22.32 9.91
N VAL A 27 -0.91 -21.53 9.98
CA VAL A 27 -0.77 -20.21 9.35
C VAL A 27 0.14 -20.32 8.14
N THR A 28 -0.44 -20.23 6.95
CA THR A 28 0.29 -20.17 5.68
C THR A 28 0.23 -18.76 5.10
N LEU A 29 1.18 -18.42 4.23
CA LEU A 29 1.23 -17.10 3.61
C LEU A 29 -0.10 -16.71 2.93
N PRO A 30 -0.78 -17.58 2.13
CA PRO A 30 -2.07 -17.25 1.56
C PRO A 30 -3.14 -16.93 2.60
N LYS A 31 -3.24 -17.72 3.68
CA LYS A 31 -4.20 -17.46 4.77
C LYS A 31 -3.90 -16.15 5.49
N CYS A 32 -2.62 -15.83 5.69
CA CYS A 32 -2.20 -14.56 6.28
C CYS A 32 -2.61 -13.39 5.38
N MET A 33 -2.33 -13.49 4.07
CA MET A 33 -2.74 -12.47 3.10
C MET A 33 -4.26 -12.32 3.00
N ASP A 34 -5.03 -13.40 3.05
CA ASP A 34 -6.49 -13.35 3.09
C ASP A 34 -6.98 -12.56 4.30
N ALA A 35 -6.42 -12.80 5.49
CA ALA A 35 -6.73 -12.05 6.69
C ALA A 35 -6.33 -10.56 6.57
N VAL A 36 -5.16 -10.26 5.99
CA VAL A 36 -4.72 -8.89 5.73
C VAL A 36 -5.65 -8.17 4.74
N MET A 37 -6.10 -8.85 3.69
CA MET A 37 -7.06 -8.29 2.73
C MET A 37 -8.41 -8.00 3.38
N VAL A 38 -8.94 -8.93 4.18
CA VAL A 38 -10.18 -8.72 4.93
C VAL A 38 -10.04 -7.56 5.92
N MET A 39 -8.92 -7.47 6.64
CA MET A 39 -8.61 -6.36 7.54
C MET A 39 -8.54 -5.03 6.78
N GLY A 40 -7.80 -4.97 5.67
CA GLY A 40 -7.69 -3.77 4.85
C GLY A 40 -9.04 -3.31 4.31
N ASN A 41 -9.87 -4.25 3.82
CA ASN A 41 -11.23 -3.96 3.38
C ASN A 41 -12.11 -3.45 4.52
N SER A 42 -11.98 -4.01 5.72
CA SER A 42 -12.70 -3.52 6.90
C SER A 42 -12.32 -2.08 7.24
N HIS A 43 -11.03 -1.73 7.13
CA HIS A 43 -10.56 -0.37 7.37
C HIS A 43 -11.15 0.62 6.36
N LEU A 44 -11.19 0.26 5.07
CA LEU A 44 -11.83 1.07 4.04
C LEU A 44 -13.33 1.24 4.27
N PHE A 45 -14.00 0.23 4.83
CA PHE A 45 -15.42 0.28 5.15
C PHE A 45 -15.75 1.24 6.31
N MET A 46 -14.82 1.46 7.25
CA MET A 46 -15.04 2.35 8.40
C MET A 46 -15.17 3.83 8.03
N GLY A 47 -14.66 4.25 6.86
CA GLY A 47 -14.71 5.65 6.45
C GLY A 47 -14.39 5.85 4.98
N ARG A 48 -15.17 6.70 4.29
CA ARG A 48 -15.00 6.99 2.85
C ARG A 48 -13.67 7.65 2.51
N ASN A 49 -13.06 8.32 3.48
CA ASN A 49 -11.76 8.99 3.33
C ASN A 49 -10.59 8.11 3.81
N ASN A 50 -10.86 6.87 4.25
CA ASN A 50 -9.80 5.96 4.66
C ASN A 50 -9.03 5.48 3.43
N LYS A 51 -7.71 5.45 3.56
CA LYS A 51 -6.78 5.00 2.54
C LYS A 51 -5.97 3.84 3.10
N LEU A 52 -5.65 2.89 2.25
CA LEU A 52 -4.86 1.74 2.58
C LEU A 52 -3.59 1.75 1.71
N ALA A 53 -2.48 1.35 2.28
CA ALA A 53 -1.28 0.97 1.55
C ALA A 53 -0.80 -0.38 2.06
N VAL A 54 -0.43 -1.29 1.17
CA VAL A 54 0.10 -2.61 1.52
C VAL A 54 1.48 -2.77 0.89
N ILE A 55 2.48 -3.05 1.70
CA ILE A 55 3.89 -3.22 1.30
C ILE A 55 4.29 -4.65 1.62
N ALA A 56 4.79 -5.37 0.63
CA ALA A 56 5.42 -6.66 0.83
C ALA A 56 6.93 -6.49 1.02
N SER A 57 7.45 -7.02 2.10
CA SER A 57 8.89 -7.06 2.41
C SER A 57 9.47 -8.42 2.01
N HIS A 58 10.19 -8.47 0.89
CA HIS A 58 10.96 -9.64 0.47
C HIS A 58 12.45 -9.46 0.84
N LEU A 59 13.24 -10.52 0.79
CA LEU A 59 14.67 -10.48 1.17
C LEU A 59 15.51 -9.54 0.28
N GLN A 60 15.15 -9.46 -1.01
CA GLN A 60 15.90 -8.70 -2.01
C GLN A 60 15.35 -7.30 -2.24
N GLU A 61 14.04 -7.13 -2.08
CA GLU A 61 13.36 -5.86 -2.33
C GLU A 61 12.08 -5.76 -1.51
N SER A 62 11.59 -4.54 -1.32
CA SER A 62 10.23 -4.29 -0.82
C SER A 62 9.39 -3.72 -1.95
N ARG A 63 8.18 -4.25 -2.13
CA ARG A 63 7.28 -3.85 -3.22
C ARG A 63 5.94 -3.42 -2.65
N LEU A 64 5.47 -2.27 -3.13
CA LEU A 64 4.11 -1.81 -2.88
C LEU A 64 3.14 -2.72 -3.63
N LEU A 65 2.32 -3.47 -2.91
CA LEU A 65 1.24 -4.28 -3.46
C LEU A 65 0.00 -3.42 -3.72
N PHE A 66 -0.25 -2.46 -2.83
CA PHE A 66 -1.38 -1.53 -2.94
C PHE A 66 -0.99 -0.14 -2.41
N PRO A 67 -1.41 0.96 -3.05
CA PRO A 67 -1.98 1.03 -4.40
C PRO A 67 -0.92 0.65 -5.45
N GLY A 68 -1.28 -0.14 -6.46
CA GLY A 68 -0.32 -0.68 -7.43
C GLY A 68 0.50 0.40 -8.14
N LYS A 69 1.73 0.05 -8.56
CA LYS A 69 2.64 0.97 -9.28
C LYS A 69 2.04 1.56 -10.56
N GLN A 70 0.97 0.98 -11.10
CA GLN A 70 0.27 1.47 -12.29
C GLN A 70 -0.62 2.72 -12.10
N TRP A 71 -0.77 3.28 -10.89
CA TRP A 71 -1.59 4.50 -10.72
C TRP A 71 -0.86 5.81 -11.10
N LYS A 72 0.47 5.81 -11.25
CA LYS A 72 1.26 7.03 -11.53
C LYS A 72 2.34 6.90 -12.60
N SER A 73 2.29 5.85 -13.42
CA SER A 73 3.08 5.81 -14.65
C SER A 73 2.16 6.18 -15.80
N GLY A 74 2.05 7.48 -16.07
CA GLY A 74 1.69 7.91 -17.42
C GLY A 74 2.72 7.33 -18.37
N ASP A 75 2.26 6.41 -19.21
CA ASP A 75 3.08 5.67 -20.16
C ASP A 75 3.81 6.63 -21.12
N LEU A 76 5.14 6.67 -21.00
CA LEU A 76 6.05 6.96 -22.10
C LEU A 76 6.73 5.66 -22.53
N SER A 77 5.94 4.68 -23.01
CA SER A 77 6.40 3.66 -23.98
C SER A 77 5.27 2.71 -24.39
N GLY A 78 4.69 2.95 -25.58
CA GLY A 78 4.47 1.93 -26.60
C GLY A 78 3.40 0.84 -26.41
N GLU A 79 2.26 1.05 -27.07
CA GLU A 79 1.42 0.09 -27.81
C GLU A 79 0.44 -0.87 -27.07
N SER A 80 -0.85 -0.50 -27.22
CA SER A 80 -1.98 -1.32 -27.73
C SER A 80 -2.46 -2.56 -26.97
N SER A 81 -3.66 -2.47 -26.35
CA SER A 81 -4.91 -3.15 -26.77
C SER A 81 -6.01 -2.99 -25.68
N ILE A 82 -7.05 -2.17 -25.88
CA ILE A 82 -8.37 -2.46 -26.51
C ILE A 82 -9.35 -3.25 -25.60
N PHE A 83 -10.27 -2.54 -24.92
CA PHE A 83 -11.77 -2.68 -24.91
C PHE A 83 -12.34 -1.87 -23.71
N GLU A 84 -12.91 -0.66 -23.91
CA GLU A 84 -14.33 -0.38 -24.23
C GLU A 84 -15.31 -0.76 -23.09
N SER A 85 -16.33 -0.01 -22.69
CA SER A 85 -17.04 1.12 -23.30
C SER A 85 -18.07 1.68 -22.30
N ASN A 86 -18.27 3.01 -22.32
CA ASN A 86 -19.58 3.67 -22.33
C ASN A 86 -19.37 5.18 -22.44
N ILE A 87 -19.07 5.65 -23.65
CA ILE A 87 -19.03 7.08 -23.98
C ILE A 87 -20.11 7.34 -25.02
N SER A 88 -21.20 7.97 -24.56
CA SER A 88 -22.18 8.62 -25.42
C SER A 88 -21.59 9.96 -25.85
N GLY A 89 -21.11 10.02 -27.09
CA GLY A 89 -20.52 11.23 -27.67
C GLY A 89 -20.09 10.99 -29.11
N SER A 90 -20.55 11.86 -30.01
CA SER A 90 -20.35 11.79 -31.46
C SER A 90 -18.88 11.56 -31.86
N LYS A 91 -18.62 10.47 -32.60
CA LYS A 91 -17.32 10.04 -33.11
C LYS A 91 -16.83 10.91 -34.27
N ASP A 92 -16.29 12.09 -33.97
CA ASP A 92 -15.42 12.82 -34.90
C ASP A 92 -14.05 12.99 -34.23
N GLY A 93 -13.08 12.16 -34.62
CA GLY A 93 -11.80 11.93 -33.93
C GLY A 93 -10.88 13.15 -33.76
N LYS A 94 -11.33 14.33 -34.15
CA LYS A 94 -10.63 15.61 -33.96
C LYS A 94 -10.89 16.24 -32.60
N TYR A 95 -12.01 15.92 -31.95
CA TYR A 95 -12.37 16.46 -30.63
C TYR A 95 -12.09 15.52 -29.47
N GLU A 96 -11.82 14.23 -29.73
CA GLU A 96 -11.55 13.24 -28.66
C GLU A 96 -10.28 13.58 -27.86
N LEU A 97 -9.21 14.01 -28.54
CA LEU A 97 -7.97 14.49 -27.90
C LEU A 97 -8.20 15.74 -27.04
N LEU A 98 -9.10 16.63 -27.47
CA LEU A 98 -9.44 17.85 -26.73
C LEU A 98 -10.35 17.56 -25.54
N THR A 99 -11.29 16.62 -25.67
CA THR A 99 -12.11 16.14 -24.55
C THR A 99 -11.25 15.44 -23.51
N ALA A 100 -10.36 14.55 -23.92
CA ALA A 100 -9.40 13.90 -23.01
C ALA A 100 -8.48 14.91 -22.30
N ALA A 101 -8.00 15.94 -23.03
CA ALA A 101 -7.22 17.02 -22.42
C ALA A 101 -8.04 17.85 -21.44
N ASN A 102 -9.29 18.17 -21.77
CA ASN A 102 -10.19 18.92 -20.87
C ASN A 102 -10.55 18.12 -19.61
N ASP A 103 -10.76 16.81 -19.74
CA ASP A 103 -11.04 15.93 -18.60
C ASP A 103 -9.81 15.84 -17.68
N MET A 104 -8.61 15.73 -18.25
CA MET A 104 -7.34 15.73 -17.51
C MET A 104 -7.12 17.05 -16.77
N ILE A 105 -7.37 18.20 -17.42
CA ILE A 105 -7.29 19.52 -16.79
C ILE A 105 -8.32 19.65 -15.66
N ALA A 106 -9.54 19.14 -15.86
CA ALA A 106 -10.58 19.16 -14.85
C ALA A 106 -10.28 18.21 -13.66
N GLU A 107 -9.58 17.10 -13.89
CA GLU A 107 -9.04 16.25 -12.82
C GLU A 107 -7.91 16.92 -12.05
N ASP A 108 -6.94 17.52 -12.73
CA ASP A 108 -5.83 18.21 -12.10
C ASP A 108 -6.29 19.41 -11.26
N ILE A 109 -7.25 20.20 -11.75
CA ILE A 109 -7.84 21.31 -10.99
C ILE A 109 -8.60 20.78 -9.77
N ARG A 110 -9.31 19.64 -9.88
CA ARG A 110 -9.98 19.01 -8.74
C ARG A 110 -8.99 18.48 -7.70
N ASP A 111 -7.89 17.85 -8.11
CA ASP A 111 -6.82 17.41 -7.20
C ASP A 111 -6.16 18.61 -6.50
N LEU A 112 -5.92 19.70 -7.25
CA LEU A 112 -5.34 20.93 -6.70
C LEU A 112 -6.25 21.59 -5.66
N MET A 113 -7.57 21.61 -5.90
CA MET A 113 -8.57 22.21 -5.00
C MET A 113 -8.82 21.37 -3.75
N THR A 114 -8.59 20.05 -3.81
CA THR A 114 -8.81 19.13 -2.67
C THR A 114 -7.56 18.93 -1.80
N LYS A 115 -6.36 19.21 -2.33
CA LYS A 115 -5.10 19.17 -1.57
C LYS A 115 -4.98 20.21 -0.46
N THR A 116 -5.79 21.27 -0.48
CA THR A 116 -5.72 22.35 0.51
C THR A 116 -6.38 21.94 1.84
N GLY A 117 -5.56 21.59 2.83
CA GLY A 117 -5.98 21.56 4.25
C GLY A 117 -6.47 20.22 4.81
N GLN A 118 -6.10 19.10 4.20
CA GLN A 118 -6.48 17.77 4.68
C GLN A 118 -5.45 17.24 5.70
N GLU A 119 -5.86 17.11 6.97
CA GLU A 119 -5.03 16.48 8.00
C GLU A 119 -5.04 14.96 7.78
N VAL A 120 -3.84 14.39 7.61
CA VAL A 120 -3.67 12.95 7.37
C VAL A 120 -3.23 12.28 8.66
N LYS A 121 -4.08 11.42 9.19
CA LYS A 121 -3.77 10.57 10.33
C LYS A 121 -3.23 9.23 9.84
N SER A 122 -1.93 9.03 10.00
CA SER A 122 -1.25 7.80 9.56
C SER A 122 -1.09 6.81 10.71
N ARG A 123 -1.27 5.52 10.40
CA ARG A 123 -0.93 4.40 11.29
C ARG A 123 -0.26 3.31 10.47
N ILE A 124 0.82 2.75 11.02
CA ILE A 124 1.60 1.70 10.39
C ILE A 124 1.35 0.41 11.18
N LEU A 125 1.04 -0.68 10.48
CA LEU A 125 0.98 -2.03 11.02
C LEU A 125 2.09 -2.86 10.37
N VAL A 126 2.94 -3.49 11.18
CA VAL A 126 4.01 -4.37 10.73
C VAL A 126 3.68 -5.80 11.12
N ILE A 127 3.53 -6.68 10.12
CA ILE A 127 3.38 -8.12 10.31
C ILE A 127 4.74 -8.74 10.04
N LYS A 128 5.40 -9.15 11.12
CA LYS A 128 6.73 -9.75 11.12
C LYS A 128 6.62 -11.26 11.27
N ALA A 129 7.34 -11.99 10.41
CA ALA A 129 7.37 -13.44 10.45
C ALA A 129 8.78 -13.97 10.72
N ALA A 130 9.77 -13.51 9.96
CA ALA A 130 11.14 -13.99 10.05
C ALA A 130 11.94 -13.34 11.20
N GLU A 131 13.06 -13.97 11.56
CA GLU A 131 14.00 -13.47 12.57
C GLU A 131 14.61 -12.10 12.20
N ASP A 132 15.02 -11.34 13.22
CA ASP A 132 15.69 -10.05 13.05
C ASP A 132 17.16 -10.20 12.67
N SER A 133 17.64 -9.26 11.84
CA SER A 133 19.07 -9.08 11.60
C SER A 133 19.61 -7.93 12.44
N ALA A 134 20.71 -8.17 13.17
CA ALA A 134 21.40 -7.13 13.94
C ALA A 134 21.86 -5.94 13.08
N LEU A 135 22.08 -6.16 11.77
CA LEU A 135 22.45 -5.11 10.82
C LEU A 135 21.36 -4.05 10.64
N GLN A 136 20.11 -4.37 10.97
CA GLN A 136 18.98 -3.47 10.81
C GLN A 136 18.75 -2.57 12.03
N TYR A 137 19.50 -2.74 13.13
CA TYR A 137 19.31 -1.98 14.38
C TYR A 137 19.30 -0.46 14.17
N MET A 138 20.28 0.07 13.45
CA MET A 138 20.37 1.52 13.19
C MET A 138 19.18 2.02 12.38
N ASN A 139 18.71 1.22 11.42
CA ASN A 139 17.54 1.55 10.61
C ASN A 139 16.27 1.55 11.46
N PHE A 140 16.10 0.56 12.33
CA PHE A 140 15.00 0.51 13.29
C PHE A 140 14.96 1.74 14.19
N MET A 141 16.10 2.08 14.80
CA MET A 141 16.20 3.27 15.66
C MET A 141 15.83 4.54 14.90
N ASN A 142 16.36 4.74 13.69
CA ASN A 142 16.04 5.90 12.86
C ASN A 142 14.55 6.00 12.53
N VAL A 143 13.90 4.88 12.21
CA VAL A 143 12.46 4.83 11.89
C VAL A 143 11.61 5.14 13.13
N ILE A 144 11.96 4.60 14.30
CA ILE A 144 11.22 4.84 15.55
C ILE A 144 11.34 6.32 15.96
N PHE A 145 12.53 6.91 15.89
CA PHE A 145 12.68 8.34 16.18
C PHE A 145 11.94 9.23 15.17
N ALA A 146 11.93 8.85 13.90
CA ALA A 146 11.18 9.56 12.87
C ALA A 146 9.66 9.47 13.11
N SER A 147 9.14 8.28 13.46
CA SER A 147 7.71 8.09 13.71
C SER A 147 7.24 8.83 14.97
N GLN A 148 8.05 8.85 16.03
CA GLN A 148 7.78 9.65 17.23
C GLN A 148 7.72 11.14 16.91
N LYS A 149 8.66 11.66 16.10
CA LYS A 149 8.66 13.07 15.68
C LYS A 149 7.46 13.43 14.80
N GLN A 150 6.99 12.49 13.98
CA GLN A 150 5.82 12.68 13.10
C GLN A 150 4.49 12.29 13.75
N ASN A 151 4.51 11.85 15.01
CA ASN A 151 3.33 11.38 15.75
C ASN A 151 2.54 10.27 15.00
N ILE A 152 3.27 9.33 14.39
CA ILE A 152 2.70 8.17 13.67
C ILE A 152 2.80 6.94 14.55
N LEU A 153 1.66 6.28 14.77
CA LEU A 153 1.60 5.02 15.53
C LEU A 153 2.11 3.85 14.68
N ILE A 154 2.96 3.02 15.29
CA ILE A 154 3.47 1.77 14.70
C ILE A 154 2.98 0.62 15.59
N ASP A 155 2.12 -0.21 15.04
CA ASP A 155 1.67 -1.46 15.65
C ASP A 155 2.47 -2.62 15.04
N ALA A 156 2.91 -3.58 15.85
CA ALA A 156 3.65 -4.74 15.39
C ALA A 156 2.95 -6.05 15.79
N CYS A 157 2.83 -6.97 14.85
CA CYS A 157 2.35 -8.33 15.05
C CYS A 157 3.47 -9.30 14.67
N VAL A 158 3.98 -10.04 15.65
CA VAL A 158 5.09 -10.99 15.48
C VAL A 158 4.51 -12.41 15.49
N LEU A 159 4.80 -13.19 14.46
CA LEU A 159 4.20 -14.53 14.26
C LEU A 159 5.00 -15.68 14.88
N ASP A 160 6.30 -15.51 15.12
CA ASP A 160 7.20 -16.59 15.56
C ASP A 160 7.91 -16.25 16.88
N THR A 161 9.15 -15.78 16.81
CA THR A 161 9.93 -15.37 17.96
C THR A 161 9.76 -13.89 18.25
N ASP A 162 9.52 -13.54 19.52
CA ASP A 162 9.50 -12.15 19.98
C ASP A 162 10.74 -11.39 19.51
N SER A 163 10.49 -10.22 18.94
CA SER A 163 11.55 -9.32 18.49
C SER A 163 11.92 -8.39 19.63
N GLY A 164 13.14 -8.56 20.19
CA GLY A 164 13.66 -7.64 21.21
C GLY A 164 13.89 -6.20 20.70
N LEU A 165 13.73 -5.96 19.39
CA LEU A 165 13.84 -4.65 18.76
C LEU A 165 12.50 -3.95 18.55
N LEU A 166 11.39 -4.70 18.58
CA LEU A 166 10.02 -4.20 18.35
C LEU A 166 9.16 -4.18 19.63
N GLN A 167 9.79 -4.34 20.80
CA GLN A 167 9.13 -4.36 22.11
C GLN A 167 9.00 -2.96 22.73
#